data_AF-A0A0S8KM58-F1
#
_entry.id   AF-A0A0S8KM58-F1
#
_cell.length_a   1.000
_cell.length_b   1.000
_cell.length_c   1.000
_cell.angle_alpha   90.00
_cell.angle_beta   90.00
_cell.angle_gamma   90.00
#
_symmetry.space_group_name_H-M   'P 1'
#
loop_
_entity.id
_entity.type
_entity.pdbx_description
1 polymer ?
#
loop_
_entity_poly.entity_id
_entity_poly.type
_entity_poly.pdbx_seq_one_letter_code
_entity_poly.pdbx_strand_id
1 'polypeptide(L)'
;MVKRILNCKHTSLGRSTIDGVEVESFQTTDPNFMDGSMGEVDVKIWAAVKTSLPVRIEVDKSEENKGHLHIVVCDFQWDVPVDAAEFEPVIPDHYTPGRPMLQILPKKKPAADEETSMNQEAEKKKRAMQAEMGMKMLAMSKQAVIDEEAAIKGLKLFAELDSSYPEALDMPVLVSELARIVKGGGPSAKAFRETIQGMTDEEAMNYKLETVLSAQGLGRFYQTLVQDKKDPAYYGKSVTPEDADQVLMRWKVSDNEYRVIFGTLKAETVTAEALAELEKLPLE
;
A
#
# COMPACT_ATOMS: atom_id res chain seq x y z
N MET A 1 15.57 9.67 -4.32
CA MET A 1 15.45 9.80 -5.79
C MET A 1 16.68 9.27 -6.52
N VAL A 2 17.90 9.81 -6.31
CA VAL A 2 19.12 9.31 -6.97
C VAL A 2 19.36 7.81 -6.76
N LYS A 3 19.25 7.31 -5.51
CA LYS A 3 19.32 5.86 -5.20
C LYS A 3 18.30 5.01 -5.96
N ARG A 4 17.11 5.54 -6.26
CA ARG A 4 16.08 4.80 -7.02
C ARG A 4 16.48 4.62 -8.48
N ILE A 5 17.10 5.62 -9.10
CA ILE A 5 17.54 5.53 -10.50
C ILE A 5 18.73 4.61 -10.65
N LEU A 6 19.67 4.65 -9.71
CA LEU A 6 20.78 3.71 -9.69
C LEU A 6 20.32 2.25 -9.54
N ASN A 7 19.15 2.04 -8.94
CA ASN A 7 18.52 0.72 -8.82
C ASN A 7 17.62 0.36 -10.03
N CYS A 8 17.39 1.29 -10.96
CA CYS A 8 16.63 1.05 -12.19
C CYS A 8 17.59 0.81 -13.37
N LYS A 9 17.08 0.18 -14.43
CA LYS A 9 17.80 0.18 -15.71
C LYS A 9 17.86 1.61 -16.24
N HIS A 10 19.07 2.09 -16.50
CA HIS A 10 19.29 3.44 -17.01
C HIS A 10 20.37 3.47 -18.09
N THR A 11 20.34 4.51 -18.91
CA THR A 11 21.31 4.76 -19.97
C THR A 11 21.97 6.11 -19.74
N SER A 12 23.30 6.17 -19.80
CA SER A 12 24.02 7.45 -19.82
C SER A 12 23.84 8.08 -21.20
N LEU A 13 23.38 9.33 -21.22
CA LEU A 13 23.25 10.14 -22.44
C LEU A 13 24.51 10.98 -22.71
N GLY A 14 25.54 10.86 -21.86
CA GLY A 14 26.80 11.57 -21.99
C GLY A 14 26.83 12.92 -21.28
N ARG A 15 27.89 13.69 -21.57
CA ARG A 15 28.16 14.98 -20.94
C ARG A 15 27.60 16.13 -21.77
N SER A 16 27.09 17.14 -21.09
CA SER A 16 26.60 18.38 -21.68
C SER A 16 26.77 19.55 -20.71
N THR A 17 26.33 20.74 -21.10
CA THR A 17 26.33 21.93 -20.25
C THR A 17 24.90 22.43 -20.08
N ILE A 18 24.46 22.63 -18.84
CA ILE A 18 23.17 23.24 -18.50
C ILE A 18 23.44 24.43 -17.60
N ASP A 19 22.98 25.62 -17.99
CA ASP A 19 23.12 26.88 -17.23
C ASP A 19 24.57 27.14 -16.75
N GLY A 20 25.55 26.82 -17.62
CA GLY A 20 26.98 26.96 -17.33
C GLY A 20 27.59 25.87 -16.45
N VAL A 21 26.81 24.88 -16.03
CA VAL A 21 27.26 23.72 -15.25
C VAL A 21 27.53 22.55 -16.18
N GLU A 22 28.73 21.96 -16.11
CA GLU A 22 29.02 20.68 -16.76
C GLU A 22 28.27 19.56 -16.05
N VAL A 23 27.50 18.80 -16.81
CA VAL A 23 26.63 17.74 -16.30
C VAL A 23 26.88 16.43 -17.02
N GLU A 24 26.63 15.33 -16.30
CA GLU A 24 26.41 14.01 -16.89
C GLU A 24 24.92 13.69 -16.85
N SER A 25 24.42 13.17 -17.97
CA SER A 25 22.99 12.97 -18.22
C SER A 25 22.63 11.49 -18.17
N PHE A 26 21.51 11.16 -17.55
CA PHE A 26 21.01 9.78 -17.43
C PHE A 26 19.53 9.73 -17.80
N GLN A 27 19.12 8.64 -18.44
CA GLN A 27 17.73 8.37 -18.80
C GLN A 27 17.29 7.02 -18.25
N THR A 28 16.06 6.93 -17.76
CA THR A 28 15.40 5.66 -17.45
C THR A 28 13.96 5.67 -17.93
N THR A 29 13.55 4.56 -18.53
CA THR A 29 12.15 4.25 -18.86
C THR A 29 11.62 3.09 -18.04
N ASP A 30 12.30 2.76 -16.93
CA ASP A 30 11.95 1.64 -16.08
C ASP A 30 10.65 1.96 -15.30
N PRO A 31 9.57 1.19 -15.47
CA PRO A 31 8.31 1.43 -14.78
C PRO A 31 8.44 1.32 -13.24
N ASN A 32 9.49 0.66 -12.74
CA ASN A 32 9.76 0.57 -11.30
C ASN A 32 10.23 1.89 -10.69
N PHE A 33 10.64 2.89 -11.49
CA PHE A 33 11.10 4.18 -10.97
C PHE A 33 10.04 4.90 -10.12
N MET A 34 8.76 4.74 -10.48
CA MET A 34 7.60 5.34 -9.80
C MET A 34 6.74 4.31 -9.04
N ASP A 35 7.38 3.31 -8.43
CA ASP A 35 6.71 2.27 -7.61
C ASP A 35 5.55 1.56 -8.35
N GLY A 36 5.70 1.33 -9.66
CA GLY A 36 4.71 0.61 -10.46
C GLY A 36 3.48 1.41 -10.87
N SER A 37 3.53 2.76 -10.83
CA SER A 37 2.45 3.59 -11.37
C SER A 37 2.19 3.25 -12.85
N MET A 38 0.92 3.03 -13.23
CA MET A 38 0.56 2.69 -14.62
C MET A 38 0.92 3.82 -15.59
N GLY A 39 1.45 3.47 -16.76
CA GLY A 39 1.81 4.38 -17.86
C GLY A 39 3.26 4.22 -18.35
N GLU A 40 3.54 4.74 -19.54
CA GLU A 40 4.92 4.87 -20.04
C GLU A 40 5.58 6.06 -19.33
N VAL A 41 6.79 5.86 -18.83
CA VAL A 41 7.57 6.88 -18.13
C VAL A 41 8.90 7.07 -18.83
N ASP A 42 9.28 8.32 -19.05
CA ASP A 42 10.61 8.72 -19.50
C ASP A 42 11.15 9.74 -18.50
N VAL A 43 12.20 9.37 -17.77
CA VAL A 43 12.83 10.22 -16.76
C VAL A 43 14.26 10.53 -17.18
N LYS A 44 14.58 11.82 -17.23
CA LYS A 44 15.92 12.32 -17.51
C LYS A 44 16.46 13.08 -16.31
N ILE A 45 17.70 12.81 -15.93
CA ILE A 45 18.41 13.52 -14.87
C ILE A 45 19.72 14.04 -15.39
N TRP A 46 20.03 15.28 -15.00
CA TRP A 46 21.33 15.90 -15.19
C TRP A 46 21.97 16.11 -13.83
N ALA A 47 23.14 15.53 -13.63
CA ALA A 47 23.92 15.67 -12.40
C ALA A 47 25.22 16.43 -12.71
N ALA A 48 25.55 17.42 -11.88
CA ALA A 48 26.80 18.17 -12.04
C ALA A 48 28.01 17.24 -11.89
N VAL A 49 28.96 17.30 -12.83
CA VAL A 49 30.13 16.39 -12.84
C VAL A 49 30.97 16.54 -11.57
N LYS A 50 31.10 17.76 -11.06
CA LYS A 50 31.95 18.08 -9.90
C LYS A 50 31.39 17.59 -8.57
N THR A 51 30.07 17.69 -8.38
CA THR A 51 29.41 17.41 -7.09
C THR A 51 28.58 16.13 -7.11
N SER A 52 28.30 15.60 -8.29
CA SER A 52 27.36 14.49 -8.53
C SER A 52 25.93 14.78 -8.04
N LEU A 53 25.58 16.06 -7.83
CA LEU A 53 24.25 16.47 -7.40
C LEU A 53 23.35 16.81 -8.60
N PRO A 54 22.05 16.49 -8.54
CA PRO A 54 21.10 16.87 -9.58
C PRO A 54 21.03 18.38 -9.77
N VAL A 55 21.02 18.81 -11.02
CA VAL A 55 20.77 20.22 -11.42
C VAL A 55 19.45 20.37 -12.18
N ARG A 56 18.98 19.28 -12.81
CA ARG A 56 17.69 19.24 -13.51
C ARG A 56 17.16 17.81 -13.52
N ILE A 57 15.85 17.70 -13.48
CA ILE A 57 15.11 16.45 -13.64
C ILE A 57 13.91 16.72 -14.51
N GLU A 58 13.70 15.87 -15.50
CA GLU A 58 12.52 15.86 -16.34
C GLU A 58 11.82 14.52 -16.21
N VAL A 59 10.50 14.58 -16.11
CA VAL A 59 9.63 13.42 -16.10
C VAL A 59 8.55 13.64 -17.13
N ASP A 60 8.57 12.84 -18.18
CA ASP A 60 7.50 12.70 -19.15
C ASP A 60 6.73 11.43 -18.85
N LYS A 61 5.42 11.58 -18.62
CA LYS A 61 4.51 10.46 -18.39
C LYS A 61 3.32 10.58 -19.32
N SER A 62 3.05 9.50 -20.05
CA SER A 62 1.84 9.36 -20.84
C SER A 62 1.05 8.13 -20.38
N GLU A 63 -0.26 8.27 -20.35
CA GLU A 63 -1.17 7.14 -20.13
C GLU A 63 -2.29 7.21 -21.16
N GLU A 64 -2.52 6.10 -21.86
CA GLU A 64 -3.54 5.99 -22.90
C GLU A 64 -4.91 6.40 -22.31
N ASN A 65 -5.52 7.44 -22.89
CA ASN A 65 -6.79 8.05 -22.47
C ASN A 65 -6.82 8.83 -21.14
N LYS A 66 -5.68 9.11 -20.49
CA LYS A 66 -5.64 9.85 -19.21
C LYS A 66 -4.78 11.12 -19.20
N GLY A 67 -4.17 11.47 -20.33
CA GLY A 67 -3.44 12.73 -20.53
C GLY A 67 -1.93 12.57 -20.45
N HIS A 68 -1.23 13.68 -20.70
CA HIS A 68 0.23 13.78 -20.69
C HIS A 68 0.67 14.69 -19.53
N LEU A 69 1.62 14.22 -18.74
CA LEU A 69 2.22 14.95 -17.64
C LEU A 69 3.70 15.15 -17.93
N HIS A 70 4.11 16.40 -18.10
CA HIS A 70 5.51 16.81 -18.20
C HIS A 70 5.87 17.62 -16.96
N ILE A 71 6.83 17.14 -16.17
CA ILE A 71 7.34 17.81 -14.97
C ILE A 71 8.81 18.13 -15.21
N VAL A 72 9.16 19.39 -14.99
CA VAL A 72 10.56 19.84 -14.93
C VAL A 72 10.83 20.30 -13.50
N VAL A 73 11.83 19.70 -12.87
CA VAL A 73 12.38 20.15 -11.58
C VAL A 73 13.77 20.71 -11.85
N CYS A 74 13.95 22.00 -11.59
CA CYS A 74 15.19 22.74 -11.83
C CYS A 74 15.50 23.65 -10.64
N ASP A 75 16.55 24.46 -10.77
CA ASP A 75 16.97 25.48 -9.79
C ASP A 75 17.26 24.91 -8.39
N PHE A 76 17.86 23.73 -8.33
CA PHE A 76 18.26 23.11 -7.08
C PHE A 76 19.27 23.98 -6.33
N GLN A 77 18.96 24.27 -5.07
CA GLN A 77 19.91 24.84 -4.12
C GLN A 77 20.30 23.76 -3.12
N TRP A 78 21.58 23.39 -3.14
CA TRP A 78 22.16 22.38 -2.26
C TRP A 78 22.94 23.05 -1.14
N ASP A 79 23.06 22.36 0.00
CA ASP A 79 23.81 22.81 1.17
C ASP A 79 23.39 24.20 1.70
N VAL A 80 22.12 24.56 1.49
CA VAL A 80 21.53 25.77 2.07
C VAL A 80 21.33 25.54 3.57
N PRO A 81 21.91 26.37 4.45
CA PRO A 81 21.60 26.31 5.87
C PRO A 81 20.14 26.73 6.06
N VAL A 82 19.34 25.88 6.72
CA VAL A 82 17.91 26.14 6.95
C VAL A 82 17.66 26.24 8.45
N ASP A 83 16.97 27.29 8.88
CA ASP A 83 16.48 27.43 10.24
C ASP A 83 15.10 26.76 10.39
N ALA A 84 14.85 26.08 11.51
CA ALA A 84 13.55 25.45 11.77
C ALA A 84 12.40 26.48 11.77
N ALA A 85 12.67 27.73 12.17
CA ALA A 85 11.72 28.82 12.18
C ALA A 85 11.20 29.20 10.78
N GLU A 86 11.94 28.89 9.71
CA GLU A 86 11.49 29.14 8.33
C GLU A 86 10.28 28.26 7.92
N PHE A 87 10.02 27.17 8.65
CA PHE A 87 8.88 26.29 8.42
C PHE A 87 7.67 26.64 9.30
N GLU A 88 7.78 27.64 10.17
CA GLU A 88 6.63 28.11 10.93
C GLU A 88 5.72 28.92 10.00
N PRO A 89 4.46 28.49 9.80
CA PRO A 89 3.58 29.15 8.85
C PRO A 89 3.24 30.56 9.34
N VAL A 90 3.65 31.58 8.58
CA VAL A 90 3.17 32.94 8.78
C VAL A 90 1.77 33.04 8.19
N ILE A 91 0.77 32.74 9.02
CA ILE A 91 -0.64 32.81 8.67
C ILE A 91 -1.10 34.26 8.82
N PRO A 92 -1.47 34.97 7.74
CA PRO A 92 -1.96 36.35 7.85
C PRO A 92 -3.20 36.44 8.75
N ASP A 93 -3.37 37.53 9.50
CA ASP A 93 -4.51 37.71 10.43
C ASP A 93 -5.90 37.61 9.75
N HIS A 94 -5.95 37.88 8.45
CA HIS A 94 -7.16 37.80 7.63
C HIS A 94 -7.30 36.45 6.90
N TYR A 95 -6.36 35.52 7.11
CA TYR A 95 -6.44 34.18 6.56
C TYR A 95 -7.56 33.42 7.28
N THR A 96 -8.66 33.26 6.57
CA THR A 96 -9.68 32.30 6.96
C THR A 96 -9.29 30.97 6.33
N PRO A 97 -9.01 29.91 7.11
CA PRO A 97 -8.82 28.57 6.56
C PRO A 97 -10.01 28.26 5.66
N GLY A 98 -9.75 28.01 4.38
CA GLY A 98 -10.81 27.68 3.43
C GLY A 98 -11.60 26.50 3.98
N ARG A 99 -12.94 26.55 3.89
CA ARG A 99 -13.73 25.31 3.98
C ARG A 99 -13.12 24.32 2.99
N PRO A 100 -13.02 23.03 3.33
CA PRO A 100 -12.46 22.04 2.42
C PRO A 100 -13.10 22.21 1.03
N MET A 101 -12.28 22.21 -0.03
CA MET A 101 -12.67 22.56 -1.42
C MET A 101 -13.87 21.77 -1.99
N LEU A 102 -14.41 20.79 -1.27
CA LEU A 102 -15.63 20.07 -1.63
C LEU A 102 -16.92 20.92 -1.69
N GLN A 103 -16.93 22.16 -1.17
CA GLN A 103 -18.18 22.95 -1.08
C GLN A 103 -18.30 24.14 -2.06
N ILE A 104 -17.31 24.38 -2.94
CA ILE A 104 -17.29 25.58 -3.82
C ILE A 104 -17.47 25.23 -5.30
N LEU A 105 -18.40 24.34 -5.65
CA LEU A 105 -18.86 24.21 -7.04
C LEU A 105 -20.09 25.09 -7.27
N PRO A 106 -20.11 25.96 -8.30
CA PRO A 106 -21.28 26.79 -8.59
C PRO A 106 -22.48 25.93 -8.99
N LYS A 107 -23.64 26.19 -8.39
CA LYS A 107 -24.93 25.62 -8.80
C LYS A 107 -25.31 26.20 -10.17
N LYS A 108 -25.11 25.45 -11.25
CA LYS A 108 -25.65 25.78 -12.56
C LYS A 108 -27.05 25.16 -12.71
N LYS A 109 -28.00 25.94 -13.21
CA LYS A 109 -29.36 25.54 -13.65
C LYS A 109 -29.53 26.04 -15.11
N PRO A 110 -30.45 25.49 -15.93
CA PRO A 110 -30.52 24.10 -16.43
C PRO A 110 -30.46 24.01 -17.98
N ALA A 111 -30.67 22.78 -18.49
CA ALA A 111 -30.85 22.28 -19.87
C ALA A 111 -29.55 21.99 -20.64
N ALA A 112 -29.34 20.82 -21.28
CA ALA A 112 -30.27 19.80 -21.76
C ALA A 112 -29.65 18.38 -21.71
N ASP A 113 -30.52 17.39 -21.94
CA ASP A 113 -30.28 15.96 -22.23
C ASP A 113 -30.19 15.02 -21.01
N GLU A 114 -31.37 14.50 -20.63
CA GLU A 114 -31.64 13.63 -19.46
C GLU A 114 -30.83 12.31 -19.46
N GLU A 115 -30.38 11.83 -20.61
CA GLU A 115 -29.59 10.60 -20.71
C GLU A 115 -28.11 10.82 -20.35
N THR A 116 -27.58 12.01 -20.66
CA THR A 116 -26.23 12.43 -20.26
C THR A 116 -26.16 12.78 -18.78
N SER A 117 -27.27 13.27 -18.20
CA SER A 117 -27.38 13.66 -16.79
C SER A 117 -27.27 12.47 -15.84
N MET A 118 -27.90 11.34 -16.13
CA MET A 118 -27.82 10.15 -15.28
C MET A 118 -26.41 9.55 -15.23
N ASN A 119 -25.70 9.54 -16.36
CA ASN A 119 -24.34 8.99 -16.44
C ASN A 119 -23.30 9.91 -15.75
N GLN A 120 -23.48 11.23 -15.87
CA GLN A 120 -22.65 12.22 -15.15
C GLN A 120 -22.89 12.20 -13.64
N GLU A 121 -24.13 12.00 -13.19
CA GLU A 121 -24.44 11.90 -11.76
C GLU A 121 -23.89 10.60 -11.15
N ALA A 122 -23.98 9.48 -11.87
CA ALA A 122 -23.38 8.21 -11.46
C ALA A 122 -21.84 8.29 -11.36
N GLU A 123 -21.16 8.87 -12.35
CA GLU A 123 -19.71 9.07 -12.31
C GLU A 123 -19.29 10.08 -11.22
N LYS A 124 -20.10 11.12 -10.97
CA LYS A 124 -19.85 12.06 -9.88
C LYS A 124 -19.99 11.40 -8.51
N LYS A 125 -21.01 10.56 -8.30
CA LYS A 125 -21.17 9.76 -7.07
C LYS A 125 -20.02 8.78 -6.88
N LYS A 126 -19.59 8.11 -7.95
CA LYS A 126 -18.45 7.19 -7.94
C LYS A 126 -17.13 7.88 -7.58
N ARG A 127 -16.86 9.07 -8.13
CA ARG A 127 -15.67 9.87 -7.78
C ARG A 127 -15.71 10.38 -6.34
N ALA A 128 -16.88 10.83 -5.86
CA ALA A 128 -17.06 11.24 -4.47
C ALA A 128 -16.81 10.07 -3.51
N MET A 129 -17.39 8.90 -3.81
CA MET A 129 -17.17 7.67 -3.05
C MET A 129 -15.69 7.25 -3.05
N GLN A 130 -15.00 7.32 -4.19
CA GLN A 130 -13.56 7.02 -4.27
C GLN A 130 -12.70 7.99 -3.44
N ALA A 131 -12.99 9.29 -3.48
CA ALA A 131 -12.25 10.29 -2.72
C ALA A 131 -12.48 10.14 -1.20
N GLU A 132 -13.73 9.90 -0.79
CA GLU A 132 -14.09 9.61 0.59
C GLU A 132 -13.40 8.32 1.07
N MET A 133 -13.39 7.28 0.24
CA MET A 133 -12.69 6.03 0.53
C MET A 133 -11.17 6.24 0.68
N GLY A 134 -10.55 7.04 -0.18
CA GLY A 134 -9.12 7.38 -0.07
C GLY A 134 -8.79 8.10 1.24
N MET A 135 -9.63 9.04 1.65
CA MET A 135 -9.49 9.75 2.94
C MET A 135 -9.72 8.81 4.14
N LYS A 136 -10.72 7.94 4.07
CA LYS A 136 -11.02 6.95 5.11
C LYS A 136 -9.90 5.93 5.26
N MET A 137 -9.35 5.44 4.14
CA MET A 137 -8.14 4.60 4.11
C MET A 137 -6.95 5.28 4.79
N LEU A 138 -6.70 6.55 4.47
CA LEU A 138 -5.59 7.29 5.07
C LEU A 138 -5.79 7.46 6.59
N ALA A 139 -6.99 7.79 7.03
CA ALA A 139 -7.31 7.92 8.46
C ALA A 139 -7.18 6.59 9.21
N MET A 140 -7.72 5.51 8.67
CA MET A 140 -7.66 4.17 9.27
C MET A 140 -6.23 3.62 9.30
N SER A 141 -5.43 3.86 8.24
CA SER A 141 -4.03 3.43 8.20
C SER A 141 -3.15 4.12 9.26
N LYS A 142 -3.50 5.34 9.68
CA LYS A 142 -2.80 6.08 10.75
C LYS A 142 -3.16 5.57 12.16
N GLN A 143 -4.28 4.87 12.30
CA GLN A 143 -4.77 4.35 13.58
C GLN A 143 -4.66 2.82 13.70
N ALA A 144 -4.32 2.13 12.61
CA ALA A 144 -4.18 0.69 12.60
C ALA A 144 -3.07 0.27 13.57
N VAL A 145 -3.47 -0.38 14.67
CA VAL A 145 -2.54 -1.06 15.56
C VAL A 145 -2.06 -2.31 14.84
N ILE A 146 -0.74 -2.46 14.73
CA ILE A 146 -0.11 -3.62 14.12
C ILE A 146 0.28 -4.55 15.27
N ASP A 147 -0.63 -5.44 15.65
CA ASP A 147 -0.48 -6.34 16.79
C ASP A 147 -1.00 -7.77 16.49
N GLU A 148 -0.91 -8.64 17.49
CA GLU A 148 -1.35 -10.04 17.40
C GLU A 148 -2.84 -10.15 17.05
N GLU A 149 -3.69 -9.26 17.57
CA GLU A 149 -5.13 -9.29 17.30
C GLU A 149 -5.41 -8.98 15.82
N ALA A 150 -4.71 -7.99 15.26
CA ALA A 150 -4.78 -7.68 13.83
C ALA A 150 -4.32 -8.86 12.96
N ALA A 151 -3.28 -9.59 13.38
CA ALA A 151 -2.81 -10.78 12.68
C ALA A 151 -3.83 -11.93 12.73
N ILE A 152 -4.37 -12.24 13.92
CA ILE A 152 -5.42 -13.26 14.09
C ILE A 152 -6.66 -12.91 13.27
N LYS A 153 -7.07 -11.65 13.26
CA LYS A 153 -8.19 -11.19 12.43
C LYS A 153 -7.93 -11.41 10.95
N GLY A 154 -6.72 -11.13 10.47
CA GLY A 154 -6.31 -11.40 9.10
C GLY A 154 -6.31 -12.89 8.77
N LEU A 155 -5.79 -13.76 9.65
CA LEU A 155 -5.80 -15.22 9.43
C LEU A 155 -7.22 -15.78 9.43
N LYS A 156 -8.07 -15.30 10.34
CA LYS A 156 -9.49 -15.68 10.42
C LYS A 156 -10.24 -15.39 9.13
N LEU A 157 -9.96 -14.26 8.50
CA LEU A 157 -10.53 -13.91 7.20
C LEU A 157 -10.25 -14.98 6.15
N PHE A 158 -9.02 -15.50 6.05
CA PHE A 158 -8.68 -16.55 5.09
C PHE A 158 -9.31 -17.90 5.46
N ALA A 159 -9.32 -18.26 6.74
CA ALA A 159 -10.01 -19.46 7.23
C ALA A 159 -11.50 -19.45 6.86
N GLU A 160 -12.18 -18.32 7.00
CA GLU A 160 -13.61 -18.19 6.65
C GLU A 160 -13.86 -18.19 5.14
N LEU A 161 -12.91 -17.68 4.35
CA LEU A 161 -13.08 -17.52 2.90
C LEU A 161 -12.69 -18.77 2.09
N ASP A 162 -11.61 -19.45 2.46
CA ASP A 162 -11.04 -20.56 1.67
C ASP A 162 -10.77 -21.82 2.51
N SER A 163 -11.25 -21.87 3.77
CA SER A 163 -11.01 -22.98 4.70
C SER A 163 -9.52 -23.36 4.82
N SER A 164 -8.64 -22.39 4.55
CA SER A 164 -7.19 -22.55 4.50
C SER A 164 -6.53 -21.22 4.84
N TYR A 165 -5.27 -21.29 5.24
CA TYR A 165 -4.45 -20.11 5.49
C TYR A 165 -3.65 -19.74 4.24
N PRO A 166 -3.22 -18.47 4.08
CA PRO A 166 -2.33 -18.08 2.99
C PRO A 166 -1.07 -18.93 2.96
N GLU A 167 -0.54 -19.25 1.77
CA GLU A 167 0.72 -19.99 1.66
C GLU A 167 1.90 -19.19 2.26
N ALA A 168 1.86 -17.87 2.14
CA ALA A 168 2.85 -16.96 2.66
C ALA A 168 2.22 -15.64 3.14
N LEU A 169 2.89 -14.98 4.09
CA LEU A 169 2.45 -13.70 4.66
C LEU A 169 3.13 -12.48 4.03
N ASP A 170 3.79 -12.64 2.88
CA ASP A 170 4.34 -11.51 2.15
C ASP A 170 3.23 -10.66 1.52
N MET A 171 3.41 -9.34 1.55
CA MET A 171 2.41 -8.39 1.09
C MET A 171 1.98 -8.62 -0.38
N PRO A 172 2.88 -8.93 -1.33
CA PRO A 172 2.48 -9.27 -2.69
C PRO A 172 1.54 -10.48 -2.79
N VAL A 173 1.81 -11.57 -2.07
CA VAL A 173 0.95 -12.77 -2.03
C VAL A 173 -0.41 -12.43 -1.44
N LEU A 174 -0.43 -11.82 -0.25
CA LEU A 174 -1.69 -11.44 0.42
C LEU A 174 -2.55 -10.49 -0.43
N VAL A 175 -1.93 -9.49 -1.06
CA VAL A 175 -2.65 -8.55 -1.96
C VAL A 175 -3.18 -9.25 -3.20
N SER A 176 -2.39 -10.15 -3.80
CA SER A 176 -2.81 -10.91 -4.99
C SER A 176 -3.99 -11.84 -4.69
N GLU A 177 -3.93 -12.58 -3.58
CA GLU A 177 -4.99 -13.49 -3.16
C GLU A 177 -6.29 -12.74 -2.86
N LEU A 178 -6.23 -11.65 -2.09
CA LEU A 178 -7.41 -10.81 -1.82
C LEU A 178 -7.96 -10.18 -3.09
N ALA A 179 -7.09 -9.67 -3.97
CA ALA A 179 -7.54 -9.06 -5.22
C ALA A 179 -8.28 -10.08 -6.09
N ARG A 180 -7.82 -11.33 -6.12
CA ARG A 180 -8.51 -12.45 -6.77
C ARG A 180 -9.90 -12.65 -6.15
N ILE A 181 -10.00 -12.73 -4.83
CA ILE A 181 -11.28 -12.95 -4.11
C ILE A 181 -12.26 -11.80 -4.34
N VAL A 182 -11.82 -10.56 -4.12
CA VAL A 182 -12.65 -9.34 -4.26
C VAL A 182 -13.10 -9.14 -5.71
N LYS A 183 -12.25 -9.45 -6.70
CA LYS A 183 -12.62 -9.41 -8.13
C LYS A 183 -13.46 -10.60 -8.58
N GLY A 184 -13.74 -11.54 -7.68
CA GLY A 184 -14.67 -12.62 -7.95
C GLY A 184 -14.04 -13.85 -8.61
N GLY A 185 -12.73 -14.06 -8.47
CA GLY A 185 -12.02 -15.26 -8.89
C GLY A 185 -11.84 -16.27 -7.75
N GLY A 186 -11.89 -17.56 -8.09
CA GLY A 186 -11.65 -18.68 -7.16
C GLY A 186 -12.88 -19.16 -6.38
N PRO A 187 -12.74 -20.22 -5.57
CA PRO A 187 -13.83 -20.77 -4.75
C PRO A 187 -14.39 -19.74 -3.75
N SER A 188 -13.51 -19.00 -3.08
CA SER A 188 -13.86 -18.00 -2.06
C SER A 188 -14.58 -16.77 -2.59
N ALA A 189 -14.49 -16.49 -3.88
CA ALA A 189 -15.21 -15.39 -4.51
C ALA A 189 -16.73 -15.56 -4.42
N LYS A 190 -17.22 -16.80 -4.44
CA LYS A 190 -18.65 -17.08 -4.28
C LYS A 190 -19.10 -16.74 -2.87
N ALA A 191 -18.40 -17.27 -1.85
CA ALA A 191 -18.67 -16.97 -0.45
C ALA A 191 -18.62 -15.46 -0.19
N PHE A 192 -17.59 -14.78 -0.69
CA PHE A 192 -17.45 -13.32 -0.57
C PHE A 192 -18.64 -12.56 -1.19
N ARG A 193 -19.10 -12.97 -2.40
CA ARG A 193 -20.27 -12.37 -3.06
C ARG A 193 -21.55 -12.61 -2.28
N GLU A 194 -21.74 -13.81 -1.74
CA GLU A 194 -22.89 -14.17 -0.91
C GLU A 194 -22.90 -13.36 0.39
N THR A 195 -21.74 -13.14 1.02
CA THR A 195 -21.64 -12.29 2.22
C THR A 195 -22.09 -10.86 1.94
N ILE A 196 -21.69 -10.27 0.80
CA ILE A 196 -22.10 -8.91 0.44
C ILE A 196 -23.47 -8.84 -0.25
N GLN A 197 -24.13 -9.98 -0.46
CA GLN A 197 -25.42 -10.02 -1.13
C GLN A 197 -26.51 -9.47 -0.20
N GLY A 198 -27.23 -8.45 -0.65
CA GLY A 198 -28.27 -7.79 0.14
C GLY A 198 -27.77 -6.67 1.05
N MET A 199 -26.45 -6.44 1.10
CA MET A 199 -25.88 -5.22 1.67
C MET A 199 -26.17 -4.03 0.76
N THR A 200 -26.26 -2.83 1.35
CA THR A 200 -26.18 -1.57 0.61
C THR A 200 -24.78 -1.39 0.00
N ASP A 201 -24.66 -0.52 -1.01
CA ASP A 201 -23.36 -0.21 -1.63
C ASP A 201 -22.32 0.28 -0.60
N GLU A 202 -22.76 1.01 0.42
CA GLU A 202 -21.90 1.52 1.49
C GLU A 202 -21.44 0.40 2.43
N GLU A 203 -22.34 -0.48 2.86
CA GLU A 203 -22.02 -1.63 3.71
C GLU A 203 -21.07 -2.60 2.99
N ALA A 204 -21.36 -2.93 1.72
CA ALA A 204 -20.50 -3.78 0.91
C ALA A 204 -19.11 -3.16 0.70
N MET A 205 -19.03 -1.84 0.58
CA MET A 205 -17.75 -1.14 0.47
C MET A 205 -16.97 -1.15 1.80
N ASN A 206 -17.64 -0.88 2.91
CA ASN A 206 -17.03 -0.93 4.24
C ASN A 206 -16.50 -2.34 4.54
N TYR A 207 -17.28 -3.37 4.21
CA TYR A 207 -16.86 -4.78 4.34
C TYR A 207 -15.63 -5.09 3.47
N LYS A 208 -15.61 -4.67 2.20
CA LYS A 208 -14.44 -4.79 1.32
C LYS A 208 -13.22 -4.10 1.89
N LEU A 209 -13.40 -2.90 2.44
CA LEU A 209 -12.31 -2.14 3.04
C LEU A 209 -11.76 -2.84 4.28
N GLU A 210 -12.63 -3.31 5.17
CA GLU A 210 -12.25 -4.05 6.37
C GLU A 210 -11.52 -5.37 6.03
N THR A 211 -11.99 -6.07 4.99
CA THR A 211 -11.34 -7.27 4.43
C THR A 211 -9.89 -6.97 4.03
N VAL A 212 -9.69 -5.90 3.24
CA VAL A 212 -8.36 -5.49 2.78
C VAL A 212 -7.48 -5.08 3.96
N LEU A 213 -8.00 -4.29 4.89
CA LEU A 213 -7.25 -3.83 6.06
C LEU A 213 -6.83 -4.98 6.98
N SER A 214 -7.70 -5.98 7.18
CA SER A 214 -7.41 -7.13 8.05
C SER A 214 -6.24 -7.95 7.51
N ALA A 215 -6.22 -8.22 6.20
CA ALA A 215 -5.09 -8.93 5.61
C ALA A 215 -3.82 -8.07 5.50
N GLN A 216 -3.94 -6.74 5.33
CA GLN A 216 -2.79 -5.84 5.45
C GLN A 216 -2.20 -5.86 6.87
N GLY A 217 -3.05 -5.94 7.90
CA GLY A 217 -2.64 -6.05 9.30
C GLY A 217 -1.78 -7.29 9.54
N LEU A 218 -2.20 -8.44 9.03
CA LEU A 218 -1.45 -9.69 9.07
C LEU A 218 -0.06 -9.58 8.43
N GLY A 219 0.01 -9.11 7.18
CA GLY A 219 1.28 -8.99 6.47
C GLY A 219 2.24 -8.00 7.15
N ARG A 220 1.71 -6.86 7.64
CA ARG A 220 2.51 -5.88 8.38
C ARG A 220 3.02 -6.43 9.72
N PHE A 221 2.18 -7.14 10.47
CA PHE A 221 2.59 -7.74 11.74
C PHE A 221 3.74 -8.73 11.54
N TYR A 222 3.62 -9.63 10.56
CA TYR A 222 4.69 -10.56 10.23
C TYR A 222 5.98 -9.83 9.82
N GLN A 223 5.85 -8.78 8.99
CA GLN A 223 6.99 -7.96 8.59
C GLN A 223 7.68 -7.28 9.78
N THR A 224 6.93 -6.78 10.77
CA THR A 224 7.49 -6.21 12.00
C THR A 224 8.28 -7.25 12.78
N LEU A 225 7.77 -8.48 12.91
CA LEU A 225 8.50 -9.56 13.59
C LEU A 225 9.83 -9.89 12.89
N VAL A 226 9.84 -9.90 11.56
CA VAL A 226 11.06 -10.11 10.76
C VAL A 226 12.06 -8.96 10.99
N GLN A 227 11.58 -7.71 10.93
CA GLN A 227 12.40 -6.51 11.14
C GLN A 227 13.01 -6.48 12.55
N ASP A 228 12.23 -6.84 13.56
CA ASP A 228 12.63 -6.89 14.97
C ASP A 228 13.45 -8.13 15.32
N LYS A 229 13.75 -8.99 14.32
CA LYS A 229 14.51 -10.23 14.47
C LYS A 229 13.92 -11.15 15.55
N LYS A 230 12.59 -11.20 15.61
CA LYS A 230 11.82 -12.04 16.55
C LYS A 230 11.74 -13.50 16.11
N ASP A 231 12.58 -13.93 15.16
CA ASP A 231 12.61 -15.31 14.63
C ASP A 231 11.19 -15.83 14.32
N PRO A 232 10.43 -15.16 13.43
CA PRO A 232 9.10 -15.64 13.07
C PRO A 232 9.17 -16.85 12.14
N ALA A 233 8.28 -17.82 12.35
CA ALA A 233 8.01 -18.90 11.40
C ALA A 233 6.50 -19.01 11.16
N TYR A 234 6.14 -19.43 9.95
CA TYR A 234 4.77 -19.51 9.49
C TYR A 234 4.57 -20.75 8.61
N TYR A 235 3.47 -21.47 8.83
CA TYR A 235 3.22 -22.80 8.28
C TYR A 235 1.86 -22.90 7.57
N GLY A 236 1.26 -21.78 7.15
CA GLY A 236 -0.07 -21.76 6.53
C GLY A 236 -0.20 -22.51 5.21
N LYS A 237 0.93 -22.90 4.58
CA LYS A 237 0.94 -23.83 3.45
C LYS A 237 0.44 -25.24 3.81
N SER A 238 0.69 -25.67 5.03
CA SER A 238 0.46 -27.05 5.48
C SER A 238 -0.57 -27.14 6.60
N VAL A 239 -0.64 -26.12 7.46
CA VAL A 239 -1.61 -26.05 8.54
C VAL A 239 -2.91 -25.46 8.01
N THR A 240 -4.03 -26.07 8.37
CA THR A 240 -5.39 -25.62 8.07
C THR A 240 -6.16 -25.32 9.36
N PRO A 241 -7.37 -24.73 9.29
CA PRO A 241 -8.23 -24.59 10.46
C PRO A 241 -8.64 -25.91 11.14
N GLU A 242 -8.53 -27.05 10.44
CA GLU A 242 -8.84 -28.39 11.00
C GLU A 242 -7.70 -28.92 11.88
N ASP A 243 -6.49 -28.41 11.69
CA ASP A 243 -5.26 -28.82 12.39
C ASP A 243 -5.10 -28.11 13.73
N ALA A 244 -6.06 -28.35 14.64
CA ALA A 244 -6.27 -27.54 15.82
C ALA A 244 -5.05 -27.34 16.73
N ASP A 245 -4.21 -28.37 16.87
CA ASP A 245 -3.05 -28.41 17.74
C ASP A 245 -1.72 -28.14 17.01
N GLN A 246 -1.77 -27.89 15.69
CA GLN A 246 -0.57 -27.61 14.90
C GLN A 246 -0.19 -26.12 14.97
N VAL A 247 1.12 -25.86 14.98
CA VAL A 247 1.69 -24.50 15.01
C VAL A 247 1.47 -23.85 13.64
N LEU A 248 0.61 -22.84 13.55
CA LEU A 248 0.39 -22.06 12.34
C LEU A 248 1.44 -20.95 12.20
N MET A 249 1.72 -20.24 13.29
CA MET A 249 2.69 -19.16 13.33
C MET A 249 3.35 -19.09 14.70
N ARG A 250 4.64 -18.80 14.76
CA ARG A 250 5.36 -18.59 16.02
C ARG A 250 6.41 -17.51 15.93
N TRP A 251 6.73 -16.87 17.04
CA TRP A 251 7.85 -15.93 17.16
C TRP A 251 8.42 -15.91 18.57
N LYS A 252 9.70 -15.56 18.68
CA LYS A 252 10.44 -15.47 19.93
C LYS A 252 10.03 -14.23 20.72
N VAL A 253 9.62 -14.41 21.98
CA VAL A 253 9.26 -13.32 22.90
C VAL A 253 10.43 -12.97 23.81
N SER A 254 11.06 -14.00 24.38
CA SER A 254 12.22 -13.93 25.27
C SER A 254 13.18 -15.08 24.94
N ASP A 255 14.28 -15.23 25.69
CA ASP A 255 15.27 -16.28 25.38
C ASP A 255 14.75 -17.70 25.46
N ASN A 256 13.73 -17.96 26.29
CA ASN A 256 13.17 -19.29 26.48
C ASN A 256 11.67 -19.38 26.19
N GLU A 257 11.06 -18.33 25.63
CA GLU A 257 9.62 -18.29 25.39
C GLU A 257 9.30 -17.86 23.97
N TYR A 258 8.31 -18.55 23.41
CA TYR A 258 7.76 -18.29 22.10
C TYR A 258 6.26 -18.02 22.23
N ARG A 259 5.77 -17.08 21.44
CA ARG A 259 4.34 -16.90 21.22
C ARG A 259 3.96 -17.71 19.99
N VAL A 260 2.87 -18.45 20.11
CA VAL A 260 2.39 -19.42 19.11
C VAL A 260 0.94 -19.11 18.82
N ILE A 261 0.58 -19.07 17.55
CA ILE A 261 -0.79 -19.12 17.04
C ILE A 261 -0.98 -20.51 16.43
N PHE A 262 -2.00 -21.24 16.87
CA PHE A 262 -2.34 -22.57 16.39
C PHE A 262 -3.26 -22.54 15.17
N GLY A 263 -3.48 -23.70 14.54
CA GLY A 263 -4.45 -23.86 13.45
C GLY A 263 -5.87 -23.42 13.82
N THR A 264 -6.25 -23.45 15.10
CA THR A 264 -7.54 -22.90 15.59
C THR A 264 -7.55 -21.38 15.78
N LEU A 265 -6.44 -20.69 15.52
CA LEU A 265 -6.20 -19.27 15.83
C LEU A 265 -6.14 -18.93 17.31
N LYS A 266 -6.10 -19.95 18.18
CA LYS A 266 -5.77 -19.74 19.59
C LYS A 266 -4.30 -19.32 19.71
N ALA A 267 -4.02 -18.35 20.56
CA ALA A 267 -2.67 -17.87 20.81
C ALA A 267 -2.21 -18.19 22.24
N GLU A 268 -1.01 -18.74 22.38
CA GLU A 268 -0.42 -19.11 23.67
C GLU A 268 1.09 -18.80 23.71
N THR A 269 1.60 -18.60 24.92
CA THR A 269 3.04 -18.49 25.16
C THR A 269 3.54 -19.84 25.67
N VAL A 270 4.54 -20.40 25.02
CA VAL A 270 5.11 -21.71 25.33
C VAL A 270 6.62 -21.61 25.54
N THR A 271 7.22 -22.57 26.24
CA THR A 271 8.67 -22.63 26.38
C THR A 271 9.33 -23.16 25.10
N ALA A 272 10.64 -22.95 24.95
CA ALA A 272 11.41 -23.50 23.83
C ALA A 272 11.32 -25.03 23.75
N GLU A 273 11.29 -25.73 24.88
CA GLU A 273 11.13 -27.18 24.93
C GLU A 273 9.74 -27.62 24.48
N ALA A 274 8.69 -26.92 24.93
CA ALA A 274 7.32 -27.19 24.52
C ALA A 274 7.11 -26.93 23.03
N LEU A 275 7.69 -25.84 22.49
CA LEU A 275 7.66 -25.55 21.06
C LEU A 275 8.34 -26.67 20.25
N ALA A 276 9.48 -27.17 20.72
CA ALA A 276 10.18 -28.25 20.03
C ALA A 276 9.38 -29.57 20.00
N GLU A 277 8.50 -29.82 20.96
CA GLU A 277 7.56 -30.96 20.90
C GLU A 277 6.39 -30.68 19.96
N LEU A 278 5.85 -29.45 19.96
CA LEU A 278 4.76 -29.05 19.05
C LEU A 278 5.18 -29.07 17.57
N GLU A 279 6.40 -28.63 17.25
CA GLU A 279 6.92 -28.62 15.88
C GLU A 279 7.32 -30.02 15.36
N LYS A 280 7.35 -31.06 16.22
CA LYS A 280 7.55 -32.46 15.80
C LYS A 280 6.28 -33.14 15.32
N LEU A 281 5.11 -32.55 15.59
CA LEU A 281 3.85 -33.11 15.13
C LEU A 281 3.85 -33.11 13.59
N PRO A 282 3.54 -34.25 12.94
CA PRO A 282 3.52 -34.31 11.48
C PRO A 282 2.46 -33.35 10.95
N LEU A 283 2.85 -32.53 9.97
CA LEU A 283 1.94 -31.79 9.11
C LEU A 283 1.31 -32.83 8.17
N GLU A 284 0.06 -33.23 8.42
CA GLU A 284 -0.67 -34.22 7.59
C GLU A 284 -0.97 -33.73 6.17
#